data_AF-A0A920RLR3-F1
#
_entry.id   AF-A0A920RLR3-F1
#
_cell.length_a   1.000
_cell.length_b   1.000
_cell.length_c   1.000
_cell.angle_alpha   90.00
_cell.angle_beta   90.00
_cell.angle_gamma   90.00
#
_symmetry.space_group_name_H-M   'P 1'
#
loop_
_entity.id
_entity.type
_entity.pdbx_description
1 polymer ?
#
loop_
_entity_poly.entity_id
_entity_poly.type
_entity_poly.pdbx_seq_one_letter_code
_entity_poly.pdbx_strand_id
1 'polypeptide(L)'
;MTVGHDPGRTWRCLVIGGGARACRRRCRCARRPGFGTSRGTDRGRVVEASERLGGVIETVRLGDYLVERGPDMFITDKPAPPSCVIGWGSRIN
;
A
#
# COMPACT_ATOMS: atom_id res chain seq x y z
N MET A 1 -0.24 -5.91 -27.25
CA MET A 1 0.57 -4.71 -27.00
C MET A 1 1.47 -4.95 -25.80
N THR A 2 2.74 -5.28 -26.01
CA THR A 2 3.74 -5.36 -24.96
C THR A 2 4.51 -4.05 -24.95
N VAL A 3 4.40 -3.29 -23.86
CA VAL A 3 5.14 -2.03 -23.73
C VAL A 3 6.61 -2.41 -23.47
N GLY A 4 7.49 -2.13 -24.44
CA GLY A 4 8.92 -2.38 -24.32
C GLY A 4 9.54 -1.60 -23.17
N HIS A 5 10.41 -2.25 -22.40
CA HIS A 5 11.16 -1.62 -21.31
C HIS A 5 12.33 -0.81 -21.86
N ASP A 6 12.16 0.51 -21.91
CA ASP A 6 13.22 1.46 -22.24
C ASP A 6 13.96 1.87 -20.94
N PRO A 7 15.25 1.51 -20.76
CA PRO A 7 15.97 1.68 -19.50
C PRO A 7 16.18 3.14 -19.06
N GLY A 8 15.85 4.13 -19.92
CA GLY A 8 15.92 5.56 -19.61
C GLY A 8 14.60 6.22 -19.19
N ARG A 9 13.46 5.51 -19.20
CA ARG A 9 12.16 6.13 -18.89
C ARG A 9 11.86 6.18 -17.39
N THR A 10 11.47 7.36 -16.91
CA THR A 10 10.87 7.53 -15.59
C THR A 10 9.55 6.75 -15.50
N TRP A 11 9.46 5.79 -14.60
CA TRP A 11 8.22 5.06 -14.35
C TRP A 11 7.24 5.97 -13.60
N ARG A 12 5.95 5.85 -13.91
CA ARG A 12 4.88 6.57 -13.19
C ARG A 12 3.82 5.57 -12.85
N CYS A 13 3.51 5.45 -11.56
CA CYS A 13 2.55 4.46 -11.07
C CYS A 13 1.36 5.18 -10.45
N LEU A 14 0.19 5.01 -11.08
CA LEU A 14 -1.10 5.38 -10.49
C LEU A 14 -1.72 4.13 -9.86
N VAL A 15 -2.08 4.21 -8.58
CA VAL A 15 -2.83 3.18 -7.88
C VAL A 15 -4.23 3.71 -7.61
N ILE A 16 -5.24 2.99 -8.06
CA ILE A 16 -6.65 3.32 -7.85
C ILE A 16 -7.18 2.46 -6.72
N GLY A 17 -7.86 3.09 -5.77
CA GLY A 17 -8.23 2.53 -4.47
C GLY A 17 -7.14 2.75 -3.42
N GLY A 18 -7.54 2.79 -2.16
CA GLY A 18 -6.78 3.12 -0.96
C GLY A 18 -6.91 2.06 0.13
N GLY A 19 -7.45 0.89 -0.21
CA GLY A 19 -7.50 -0.27 0.68
C GLY A 19 -6.13 -0.94 0.90
N ALA A 20 -6.10 -1.96 1.76
CA ALA A 20 -4.86 -2.67 2.13
C ALA A 20 -3.96 -3.07 0.95
N ARG A 21 -4.56 -3.57 -0.15
CA ARG A 21 -3.82 -3.95 -1.37
C ARG A 21 -3.12 -2.77 -2.03
N ALA A 22 -3.80 -1.62 -2.12
CA ALA A 22 -3.27 -0.41 -2.72
C ALA A 22 -2.18 0.21 -1.85
N CYS A 23 -2.41 0.31 -0.54
CA CYS A 23 -1.40 0.74 0.42
C CYS A 23 -0.13 -0.13 0.32
N ARG A 24 -0.29 -1.46 0.20
CA ARG A 24 0.83 -2.38 0.02
C ARG A 24 1.57 -2.16 -1.30
N ARG A 25 0.84 -2.01 -2.42
CA ARG A 25 1.45 -1.73 -3.73
C ARG A 25 2.26 -0.44 -3.68
N ARG A 26 1.72 0.61 -3.06
CA ARG A 26 2.42 1.89 -2.88
C ARG A 26 3.68 1.72 -2.03
N CYS A 27 3.59 1.03 -0.89
CA CYS A 27 4.76 0.75 -0.04
C CYS A 27 5.85 -0.03 -0.77
N ARG A 28 5.47 -1.02 -1.59
CA ARG A 28 6.43 -1.80 -2.39
C ARG A 28 7.12 -0.95 -3.46
N CYS A 29 6.36 -0.10 -4.16
CA CYS A 29 6.95 0.81 -5.15
C CYS A 29 7.93 1.78 -4.48
N ALA A 30 7.54 2.36 -3.34
CA ALA A 30 8.38 3.30 -2.58
C ALA A 30 9.68 2.69 -2.05
N ARG A 31 9.73 1.37 -1.84
CA ARG A 31 10.92 0.65 -1.34
C ARG A 31 11.84 0.13 -2.46
N ARG A 32 11.48 0.33 -3.74
CA ARG A 32 12.31 -0.16 -4.85
C ARG A 32 13.57 0.73 -4.96
N PRO A 33 14.78 0.15 -5.05
CA PRO A 33 15.99 0.92 -5.27
C PRO A 33 15.88 1.77 -6.55
N GLY A 34 16.18 3.06 -6.46
CA GLY A 34 16.00 4.02 -7.56
C GLY A 34 14.64 4.72 -7.59
N PHE A 35 13.69 4.35 -6.72
CA PHE A 35 12.44 5.10 -6.55
C PHE A 35 12.72 6.41 -5.78
N GLY A 36 12.65 7.55 -6.48
CA GLY A 36 12.85 8.87 -5.88
C GLY A 36 14.30 9.35 -5.80
N THR A 37 15.26 8.72 -6.49
CA THR A 37 16.61 9.27 -6.65
C THR A 37 16.66 10.24 -7.83
N SER A 38 17.52 11.25 -7.75
CA SER A 38 17.59 12.44 -8.61
C SER A 38 17.84 12.18 -10.11
N ARG A 39 17.99 10.92 -10.55
CA ARG A 39 18.14 10.51 -11.96
C ARG A 39 16.94 9.72 -12.51
N GLY A 40 15.92 9.45 -11.70
CA GLY A 40 14.70 8.79 -12.11
C GLY A 40 13.55 9.18 -11.19
N THR A 41 12.77 10.18 -11.59
CA THR A 41 11.53 10.58 -10.91
C THR A 41 10.45 9.52 -11.06
N ASP A 42 10.61 8.41 -10.34
CA ASP A 42 9.57 7.41 -10.21
C ASP A 42 8.48 7.97 -9.29
N ARG A 43 7.44 8.55 -9.90
CA ARG A 43 6.35 9.23 -9.19
C ARG A 43 5.18 8.28 -9.04
N GLY A 44 4.90 7.89 -7.80
CA GLY A 44 3.68 7.18 -7.44
C GLY A 44 2.57 8.15 -7.04
N ARG A 45 1.33 7.90 -7.44
CA ARG A 45 0.11 8.53 -6.86
C ARG A 45 -0.91 7.45 -6.47
N VAL A 46 -1.57 7.64 -5.34
CA VAL A 46 -2.76 6.86 -4.95
C VAL A 46 -3.98 7.76 -5.11
N VAL A 47 -5.06 7.24 -5.69
CA VAL A 47 -6.35 7.92 -5.78
C VAL A 47 -7.39 7.00 -5.15
N GLU A 48 -8.10 7.51 -4.15
CA GLU A 48 -9.16 6.82 -3.43
C GLU A 48 -10.44 7.66 -3.58
N ALA A 49 -11.58 6.99 -3.71
CA ALA A 49 -12.88 7.65 -3.87
C ALA A 49 -13.42 8.14 -2.52
N SER A 50 -13.11 7.42 -1.44
CA SER A 50 -13.41 7.79 -0.07
C SER A 50 -12.52 8.93 0.43
N GLU A 51 -12.99 9.63 1.46
CA GLU A 51 -12.23 10.67 2.16
C GLU A 51 -11.05 10.11 2.96
N ARG A 52 -10.99 8.79 3.17
CA ARG A 52 -9.93 8.11 3.91
C ARG A 52 -9.38 6.89 3.18
N LEU A 53 -8.14 6.54 3.51
CA LEU A 53 -7.52 5.26 3.15
C LEU A 53 -8.02 4.14 4.09
N GLY A 54 -7.59 2.91 3.80
CA GLY A 54 -7.92 1.70 4.57
C GLY A 54 -8.93 0.79 3.85
N GLY A 55 -9.74 1.36 2.95
CA GLY A 55 -10.81 0.63 2.27
C GLY A 55 -11.79 0.09 3.31
N VAL A 56 -12.05 -1.22 3.27
CA VAL A 56 -12.95 -1.90 4.23
C VAL A 56 -12.36 -2.02 5.65
N ILE A 57 -11.07 -1.73 5.86
CA ILE A 57 -10.48 -1.71 7.20
C ILE A 57 -10.77 -0.34 7.81
N GLU A 58 -11.45 -0.33 8.95
CA GLU A 58 -11.82 0.89 9.67
C GLU A 58 -11.98 0.61 11.16
N THR A 59 -11.13 1.25 11.95
CA THR A 59 -11.28 1.32 13.41
C THR A 59 -11.74 2.74 13.76
N VAL A 60 -12.86 2.86 14.47
CA VAL A 60 -13.34 4.15 14.98
C VAL A 60 -13.34 4.15 16.50
N ARG A 61 -13.04 5.31 17.11
CA ARG A 61 -13.23 5.53 18.54
C ARG A 61 -14.63 6.08 18.77
N LEU A 62 -15.43 5.36 19.56
CA LEU A 62 -16.79 5.76 19.96
C LEU A 62 -16.83 5.83 21.49
N GLY A 63 -16.66 7.03 22.04
CA GLY A 63 -16.45 7.22 23.47
C GLY A 63 -15.20 6.46 23.94
N ASP A 64 -15.36 5.60 24.93
CA ASP A 64 -14.29 4.79 25.51
C ASP A 64 -13.97 3.53 24.69
N TYR A 65 -14.77 3.23 23.66
CA TYR A 65 -14.64 2.01 22.86
C TYR A 65 -13.86 2.24 21.57
N LEU A 66 -13.10 1.21 21.18
CA LEU A 66 -12.61 1.04 19.82
C LEU A 66 -13.50 0.04 19.11
N VAL A 67 -14.06 0.44 17.97
CA VAL A 67 -15.00 -0.37 17.19
C VAL A 67 -14.43 -0.57 15.80
N GLU A 68 -14.24 -1.84 15.43
CA GLU A 68 -13.90 -2.25 14.08
C GLU A 68 -15.19 -2.29 13.24
N ARG A 69 -15.27 -1.46 12.19
CA ARG A 69 -16.38 -1.42 11.22
C ARG A 69 -16.09 -2.28 9.98
N GLY A 70 -15.14 -3.19 10.11
CA GLY A 70 -14.60 -4.02 9.04
C GLY A 70 -13.92 -5.26 9.61
N PRO A 71 -12.90 -5.81 8.91
CA PRO A 71 -12.11 -6.91 9.45
C PRO A 71 -11.46 -6.55 10.78
N ASP A 72 -11.68 -7.37 11.80
CA ASP A 72 -11.19 -7.17 13.17
C ASP A 72 -9.93 -8.00 13.48
N MET A 73 -9.60 -8.97 12.62
CA MET A 73 -8.46 -9.85 12.80
C MET A 73 -7.75 -10.19 11.49
N PHE A 74 -6.42 -10.35 11.58
CA PHE A 74 -5.58 -10.89 10.51
C PHE A 74 -4.89 -12.17 10.97
N ILE A 75 -4.83 -13.15 10.07
CA ILE A 75 -3.96 -14.31 10.23
C ILE A 75 -2.58 -13.92 9.74
N THR A 76 -1.61 -13.78 10.64
CA THR A 76 -0.27 -13.22 10.35
C THR A 76 0.70 -14.23 9.74
N ASP A 77 0.46 -15.52 9.93
CA ASP A 77 1.25 -16.63 9.39
C ASP A 77 0.68 -17.22 8.10
N LYS A 78 -0.51 -16.75 7.68
CA LYS A 78 -1.08 -17.14 6.39
C LYS A 78 -0.06 -16.79 5.31
N PRO A 79 0.45 -17.79 4.55
CA PRO A 79 1.42 -17.51 3.51
C PRO A 79 0.80 -16.52 2.55
N ALA A 80 1.39 -15.33 2.53
CA ALA A 80 1.03 -14.35 1.53
C ALA A 80 1.31 -14.99 0.16
N PRO A 81 0.42 -14.87 -0.84
CA PRO A 81 0.90 -14.97 -2.20
C PRO A 81 2.09 -14.01 -2.33
N PRO A 82 3.16 -14.33 -3.08
CA PRO A 82 4.44 -13.59 -3.06
C PRO A 82 4.31 -12.05 -3.28
N SER A 83 3.15 -11.59 -3.73
CA SER A 83 2.74 -10.19 -3.84
C SER A 83 2.18 -9.52 -2.55
N CYS A 84 1.79 -10.25 -1.50
CA CYS A 84 0.84 -9.77 -0.47
C CYS A 84 1.27 -9.97 1.00
N VAL A 85 2.53 -9.72 1.37
CA VAL A 85 2.93 -9.68 2.79
C VAL A 85 2.54 -8.32 3.39
N ILE A 86 1.58 -8.25 4.32
CA ILE A 86 1.30 -7.03 5.09
C ILE A 86 2.15 -7.09 6.37
N GLY A 87 3.41 -6.65 6.27
CA GLY A 87 4.27 -6.51 7.45
C GLY A 87 3.87 -5.27 8.23
N TRP A 88 3.14 -5.46 9.33
CA TRP A 88 3.02 -4.44 10.37
C TRP A 88 4.27 -4.48 11.22
N GLY A 89 5.06 -3.41 11.17
CA GLY A 89 6.25 -3.26 11.98
C GLY A 89 5.86 -2.81 13.38
N SER A 90 5.96 -3.71 14.35
CA SER A 90 6.23 -3.36 15.74
C SER A 90 7.41 -4.20 16.21
N ARG A 91 8.61 -3.61 16.11
CA ARG A 91 9.70 -3.94 17.02
C ARG A 91 9.27 -3.33 18.36
N ILE A 92 8.54 -4.11 19.14
CA ILE A 92 8.43 -3.86 20.57
C ILE A 92 9.81 -4.22 21.13
N ASN A 93 10.36 -3.30 21.93
CA ASN A 93 11.71 -3.33 22.49
C ASN A 93 12.11 -4.72 23.02
#